data_AF-A0A432HJE9-F1
#
_entry.id   AF-A0A432HJE9-F1
#
_cell.length_a   1.000
_cell.length_b   1.000
_cell.length_c   1.000
_cell.angle_alpha   90.00
_cell.angle_beta   90.00
_cell.angle_gamma   90.00
#
_symmetry.space_group_name_H-M   'P 1'
#
loop_
_entity.id
_entity.type
_entity.pdbx_description
1 polymer ?
#
loop_
_entity_poly.entity_id
_entity_poly.type
_entity_poly.pdbx_seq_one_letter_code
_entity_poly.pdbx_strand_id
1 'polypeptide(L)'
;MSPIASKKHSTGSEKKRDTSIYNAFLYGYSQAEIASQFRLSTDSVSRIVRCERAKRNLFIRIKIKGLFWSYAPSIEYDSKKDDLLIETVLKYAGLDDIGALLKWFGIRKVKKVWVERVKNDTRFKRLNYFLARIIFRMDVEAADFDDVKNIRAEKLRLLAGQCTAGFK
;
A
#
# COMPACT_ATOMS: atom_id res chain seq x y z
N MET A 1 28.81 -0.26 7.06
CA MET A 1 27.42 -0.76 6.96
C MET A 1 26.56 0.03 7.93
N SER A 2 25.74 0.97 7.46
CA SER A 2 24.92 1.83 8.32
C SER A 2 23.66 1.09 8.79
N PRO A 3 23.24 1.23 10.07
CA PRO A 3 22.02 0.60 10.53
C PRO A 3 20.80 1.29 9.91
N ILE A 4 20.05 0.56 9.08
CA ILE A 4 18.80 1.03 8.50
C ILE A 4 17.80 1.17 9.65
N ALA A 5 17.51 2.41 10.03
CA ALA A 5 16.55 2.77 11.07
C ALA A 5 15.22 2.04 10.84
N SER A 6 14.96 1.11 11.75
CA SER A 6 13.79 0.26 11.84
C SER A 6 12.53 1.12 12.08
N LYS A 7 11.90 1.67 11.03
CA LYS A 7 10.60 2.35 11.16
C LYS A 7 9.59 1.36 11.78
N LYS A 8 9.09 1.71 12.98
CA LYS A 8 8.07 0.96 13.73
C LYS A 8 6.80 0.83 12.90
N HIS A 9 6.11 -0.29 13.05
CA HIS A 9 4.84 -0.59 12.41
C HIS A 9 3.76 0.29 13.07
N SER A 10 3.09 1.17 12.30
CA SER A 10 2.11 2.07 12.89
C SER A 10 0.81 1.32 13.20
N THR A 11 0.38 1.41 14.45
CA THR A 11 -0.86 0.82 14.92
C THR A 11 -2.08 1.49 14.25
N GLY A 12 -3.22 0.80 14.19
CA GLY A 12 -4.43 1.35 13.58
C GLY A 12 -4.92 2.66 14.22
N SER A 13 -4.57 2.90 15.49
CA SER A 13 -4.82 4.15 16.21
C SER A 13 -3.91 5.29 15.75
N GLU A 14 -2.63 5.01 15.49
CA GLU A 14 -1.67 6.00 14.95
C GLU A 14 -2.10 6.51 13.58
N LYS A 15 -2.59 5.64 12.69
CA LYS A 15 -3.08 6.06 11.37
C LYS A 15 -4.29 6.99 11.45
N LYS A 16 -5.22 6.70 12.38
CA LYS A 16 -6.38 7.56 12.64
C LYS A 16 -5.92 8.93 13.16
N ARG A 17 -4.99 8.94 14.11
CA ARG A 17 -4.39 10.17 14.65
C ARG A 17 -3.73 11.00 13.55
N ASP A 18 -2.90 10.39 12.72
CA ASP A 18 -2.19 11.08 11.65
C ASP A 18 -3.17 11.67 10.61
N THR A 19 -4.27 10.96 10.33
CA THR A 19 -5.37 11.46 9.49
C THR A 19 -6.08 12.65 10.15
N SER A 20 -6.35 12.59 11.45
CA SER A 20 -6.96 13.71 12.20
C SER A 20 -6.06 14.95 12.21
N ILE A 21 -4.75 14.77 12.42
CA ILE A 21 -3.74 15.83 12.34
C ILE A 21 -3.77 16.49 10.95
N TYR A 22 -3.80 15.68 9.89
CA TYR A 22 -3.86 16.20 8.53
C TYR A 22 -5.17 16.95 8.23
N ASN A 23 -6.31 16.44 8.72
CA ASN A 23 -7.59 17.11 8.57
C ASN A 23 -7.63 18.45 9.32
N ALA A 24 -7.12 18.50 10.55
CA ALA A 24 -6.98 19.76 11.30
C ALA A 24 -6.13 20.77 10.52
N PHE A 25 -5.02 20.32 9.93
CA PHE A 25 -4.22 21.17 9.05
C PHE A 25 -5.02 21.68 7.84
N LEU A 26 -5.88 20.86 7.22
CA LEU A 26 -6.75 21.30 6.12
C LEU A 26 -7.82 22.30 6.53
N TYR A 27 -8.33 22.21 7.77
CA TYR A 27 -9.29 23.16 8.33
C TYR A 27 -8.67 24.51 8.72
N GLY A 28 -7.36 24.69 8.52
CA GLY A 28 -6.67 25.97 8.73
C GLY A 28 -6.05 26.14 10.12
N TYR A 29 -6.08 25.12 10.97
CA TYR A 29 -5.39 25.16 12.27
C TYR A 29 -3.87 25.24 12.08
N SER A 30 -3.21 26.05 12.90
CA SER A 30 -1.76 26.18 12.88
C SER A 30 -1.09 24.89 13.38
N GLN A 31 0.12 24.60 12.90
CA GLN A 31 0.85 23.42 13.35
C GLN A 31 1.19 23.46 14.84
N ALA A 32 1.30 24.65 15.44
CA ALA A 32 1.53 24.85 16.87
C ALA A 32 0.30 24.46 17.71
N GLU A 33 -0.90 24.86 17.27
CA GLU A 33 -2.16 24.47 17.94
C GLU A 33 -2.39 22.97 17.88
N ILE A 34 -2.18 22.37 16.70
CA ILE A 34 -2.27 20.92 16.52
C ILE A 34 -1.23 20.20 17.39
N ALA A 35 0.01 20.70 17.43
CA ALA A 35 1.06 20.13 18.27
C ALA A 35 0.68 20.12 19.76
N SER A 36 0.13 21.23 20.25
CA SER A 36 -0.36 21.35 21.62
C SER A 36 -1.48 20.35 21.92
N GLN A 37 -2.50 20.28 21.05
CA GLN A 37 -3.64 19.39 21.22
C GLN A 37 -3.24 17.90 21.27
N PHE A 38 -2.33 17.49 20.40
CA PHE A 38 -1.90 16.09 20.29
C PHE A 38 -0.69 15.74 21.17
N ARG A 39 -0.16 16.69 21.96
CA ARG A 39 1.06 16.54 22.78
C ARG A 39 2.26 16.07 21.95
N LEU A 40 2.44 16.64 20.77
CA LEU A 40 3.52 16.36 19.83
C LEU A 40 4.41 17.59 19.65
N SER A 41 5.62 17.40 19.12
CA SER A 41 6.42 18.53 18.66
C SER A 41 5.89 19.08 17.33
N THR A 42 6.06 20.37 17.10
CA THR A 42 5.70 21.02 15.82
C THR A 42 6.41 20.35 14.62
N ASP A 43 7.67 19.93 14.79
CA ASP A 43 8.39 19.16 13.77
C ASP A 43 7.71 17.82 13.47
N SER A 44 7.25 17.10 14.50
CA SER A 44 6.53 15.84 14.32
C SER A 44 5.24 16.05 13.54
N VAL A 45 4.49 17.11 13.86
CA VAL A 45 3.26 17.48 13.12
C VAL A 45 3.58 17.81 11.67
N SER A 46 4.59 18.63 11.42
CA SER A 46 5.03 18.99 10.06
C SER A 46 5.40 17.75 9.23
N ARG A 47 6.15 16.81 9.84
CA ARG A 47 6.50 15.53 9.20
C ARG A 47 5.28 14.68 8.90
N ILE A 48 4.34 14.57 9.83
CA ILE A 48 3.08 13.82 9.63
C ILE A 48 2.28 14.44 8.48
N VAL A 49 2.07 15.76 8.49
CA VAL A 49 1.34 16.47 7.44
C VAL A 49 2.01 16.27 6.07
N ARG A 50 3.34 16.37 6.01
CA ARG A 50 4.10 16.11 4.77
C ARG A 50 3.92 14.69 4.27
N CYS A 51 3.98 13.71 5.17
CA CYS A 51 3.80 12.30 4.81
C CYS A 51 2.38 12.02 4.31
N GLU A 52 1.34 12.47 5.02
CA GLU A 52 -0.06 12.26 4.62
C GLU A 52 -0.40 12.97 3.31
N ARG A 53 0.07 14.20 3.13
CA ARG A 53 -0.05 14.92 1.84
C ARG A 53 0.57 14.12 0.70
N ALA A 54 1.77 13.60 0.91
CA ALA A 54 2.48 12.86 -0.13
C ALA A 54 1.78 11.55 -0.52
N LYS A 55 1.20 10.82 0.44
CA LYS A 55 0.40 9.62 0.15
C LYS A 55 -0.86 9.94 -0.64
N ARG A 56 -1.59 11.00 -0.25
CA ARG A 56 -2.77 11.51 -0.98
C ARG A 56 -2.42 11.93 -2.40
N ASN A 57 -1.31 12.65 -2.57
CA ASN A 57 -0.83 13.05 -3.90
C ASN A 57 -0.47 11.84 -4.75
N LEU A 58 0.20 10.83 -4.18
CA LEU A 58 0.46 9.57 -4.90
C LEU A 58 -0.85 8.93 -5.35
N PHE A 59 -1.84 8.81 -4.45
CA PHE A 59 -3.15 8.25 -4.79
C PHE A 59 -3.83 9.00 -5.95
N ILE A 60 -3.86 10.33 -5.90
CA ILE A 60 -4.44 11.16 -6.95
C ILE A 60 -3.73 10.94 -8.28
N ARG A 61 -2.39 10.91 -8.30
CA ARG A 61 -1.62 10.65 -9.54
C ARG A 61 -1.95 9.27 -10.13
N ILE A 62 -2.01 8.23 -9.29
CA ILE A 62 -2.33 6.87 -9.71
C ILE A 62 -3.77 6.78 -10.24
N LYS A 63 -4.69 7.54 -9.64
CA LYS A 63 -6.08 7.69 -10.12
C LYS A 63 -6.15 8.36 -11.47
N ILE A 64 -5.44 9.48 -11.68
CA ILE A 64 -5.36 10.19 -12.96
C ILE A 64 -4.78 9.30 -14.06
N LYS A 65 -3.79 8.45 -13.73
CA LYS A 65 -3.24 7.44 -14.65
C LYS A 65 -4.23 6.31 -15.02
N GLY A 66 -5.43 6.28 -14.44
CA GLY A 66 -6.45 5.26 -14.72
C GLY A 66 -6.16 3.89 -14.09
N LEU A 67 -5.22 3.78 -13.15
CA LEU A 67 -4.83 2.48 -12.59
C LEU A 67 -5.86 1.90 -11.60
N PHE A 68 -6.86 2.69 -11.22
CA PHE A 68 -8.03 2.26 -10.43
C PHE A 68 -9.25 1.89 -11.31
N TRP A 69 -9.03 1.38 -12.52
CA TRP A 69 -10.08 1.04 -13.51
C TRP A 69 -11.20 0.11 -13.01
N SER A 70 -10.97 -0.66 -11.95
CA SER A 70 -11.97 -1.55 -11.33
C SER A 70 -12.75 -0.90 -10.19
N TYR A 71 -12.51 0.38 -9.89
CA TYR A 71 -13.14 1.12 -8.79
C TYR A 71 -13.99 2.28 -9.30
N ALA A 72 -14.92 2.74 -8.45
CA ALA A 72 -15.76 3.89 -8.76
C ALA A 72 -14.90 5.16 -9.00
N PRO A 73 -15.27 6.01 -9.97
CA PRO A 73 -14.57 7.28 -10.21
C PRO A 73 -14.54 8.22 -9.00
N SER A 74 -15.52 8.09 -8.09
CA SER A 74 -15.61 8.84 -6.84
C SER A 74 -14.67 8.33 -5.73
N ILE A 75 -13.82 7.33 -6.00
CA ILE A 75 -12.90 6.81 -4.98
C ILE A 75 -11.95 7.90 -4.48
N GLU A 76 -11.93 8.07 -3.16
CA GLU A 76 -11.04 8.98 -2.45
C GLU A 76 -10.05 8.24 -1.55
N TYR A 77 -8.91 8.88 -1.31
CA TYR A 77 -7.89 8.35 -0.43
C TYR A 77 -8.34 8.36 1.04
N ASP A 78 -8.16 7.22 1.69
CA ASP A 78 -8.29 7.04 3.13
C ASP A 78 -7.11 6.17 3.60
N SER A 79 -6.65 6.39 4.84
CA SER A 79 -5.65 5.59 5.55
C SER A 79 -5.96 4.08 5.56
N LYS A 80 -7.24 3.69 5.47
CA LYS A 80 -7.66 2.29 5.33
C LYS A 80 -7.34 1.69 3.96
N LYS A 81 -7.19 2.54 2.94
CA LYS A 81 -6.87 2.16 1.56
C LYS A 81 -5.36 2.15 1.29
N ASP A 82 -4.51 2.27 2.31
CA ASP A 82 -3.05 2.11 2.18
C ASP A 82 -2.68 0.81 1.44
N ASP A 83 -3.27 -0.31 1.85
CA ASP A 83 -2.96 -1.62 1.30
C ASP A 83 -3.43 -1.73 -0.16
N LEU A 84 -4.57 -1.11 -0.48
CA LEU A 84 -5.08 -1.01 -1.84
C LEU A 84 -4.14 -0.19 -2.72
N LEU A 85 -3.72 1.00 -2.27
CA LEU A 85 -2.78 1.83 -3.01
C LEU A 85 -1.46 1.11 -3.25
N ILE A 86 -0.91 0.47 -2.20
CA ILE A 86 0.33 -0.32 -2.31
C ILE A 86 0.16 -1.44 -3.34
N GLU A 87 -0.93 -2.21 -3.26
CA GLU A 87 -1.21 -3.29 -4.19
C GLU A 87 -1.33 -2.81 -5.64
N THR A 88 -2.11 -1.75 -5.88
CA THR A 88 -2.30 -1.18 -7.22
C THR A 88 -0.99 -0.67 -7.80
N VAL A 89 -0.18 0.04 -7.01
CA VAL A 89 1.12 0.56 -7.43
C VAL A 89 2.08 -0.58 -7.77
N LEU A 90 2.15 -1.61 -6.92
CA LEU A 90 3.03 -2.75 -7.16
C LEU A 90 2.65 -3.54 -8.42
N LYS A 91 1.36 -3.64 -8.76
CA LYS A 91 0.89 -4.42 -9.92
C LYS A 91 1.02 -3.66 -11.25
N TYR A 92 0.74 -2.37 -11.25
CA TYR A 92 0.47 -1.64 -12.50
C TYR A 92 1.25 -0.34 -12.69
N ALA A 93 1.89 0.20 -11.66
CA ALA A 93 2.58 1.49 -11.77
C ALA A 93 4.05 1.32 -12.20
N GLY A 94 4.67 2.45 -12.58
CA GLY A 94 6.08 2.51 -12.96
C GLY A 94 7.05 2.57 -11.76
N LEU A 95 8.35 2.45 -12.04
CA LEU A 95 9.41 2.45 -11.03
C LEU A 95 9.45 3.72 -10.17
N ASP A 96 9.16 4.89 -10.74
CA ASP A 96 9.14 6.15 -10.00
C ASP A 96 8.04 6.17 -8.92
N ASP A 97 6.88 5.60 -9.24
CA ASP A 97 5.76 5.49 -8.29
C ASP A 97 6.07 4.46 -7.19
N ILE A 98 6.76 3.36 -7.54
CA ILE A 98 7.27 2.39 -6.57
C ILE A 98 8.31 3.05 -5.64
N GLY A 99 9.21 3.87 -6.18
CA GLY A 99 10.16 4.65 -5.38
C GLY A 99 9.46 5.59 -4.39
N ALA A 100 8.41 6.29 -4.85
CA ALA A 100 7.57 7.12 -3.98
C ALA A 100 6.85 6.27 -2.91
N LEU A 101 6.32 5.11 -3.28
CA LEU A 101 5.66 4.18 -2.38
C LEU A 101 6.60 3.74 -1.24
N LEU A 102 7.82 3.34 -1.58
CA LEU A 102 8.84 2.92 -0.62
C LEU A 102 9.26 4.06 0.31
N LYS A 103 9.34 5.29 -0.19
CA LYS A 103 9.69 6.48 0.61
C LYS A 103 8.65 6.78 1.69
N TRP A 104 7.36 6.71 1.34
CA TRP A 104 6.26 7.14 2.22
C TRP A 104 5.71 6.03 3.11
N PHE A 105 5.57 4.80 2.58
CA PHE A 105 5.05 3.66 3.34
C PHE A 105 6.16 2.83 4.02
N GLY A 106 7.40 2.92 3.51
CA GLY A 106 8.51 2.13 3.99
C GLY A 106 8.52 0.70 3.44
N ILE A 107 9.73 0.14 3.30
CA ILE A 107 9.95 -1.19 2.71
C ILE A 107 9.16 -2.31 3.42
N ARG A 108 9.00 -2.24 4.74
CA ARG A 108 8.34 -3.28 5.54
C ARG A 108 6.86 -3.43 5.23
N LYS A 109 6.14 -2.30 5.18
CA LYS A 109 4.71 -2.28 4.89
C LYS A 109 4.45 -2.73 3.45
N VAL A 110 5.27 -2.24 2.51
CA VAL A 110 5.20 -2.64 1.10
C VAL A 110 5.48 -4.14 0.94
N LYS A 111 6.52 -4.67 1.61
CA LYS A 111 6.83 -6.11 1.60
C LYS A 111 5.69 -6.95 2.16
N LYS A 112 5.07 -6.52 3.27
CA LYS A 112 3.92 -7.20 3.86
C LYS A 112 2.78 -7.34 2.87
N VAL A 113 2.35 -6.23 2.26
CA VAL A 113 1.26 -6.25 1.27
C VAL A 113 1.63 -7.06 0.03
N TRP A 114 2.89 -6.98 -0.42
CA TRP A 114 3.39 -7.77 -1.54
C TRP A 114 3.23 -9.28 -1.27
N VAL A 115 3.72 -9.77 -0.12
CA VAL A 115 3.61 -11.20 0.25
C VAL A 115 2.15 -11.63 0.37
N GLU A 116 1.30 -10.82 0.99
CA GLU A 116 -0.10 -11.17 1.26
C GLU A 116 -1.00 -11.13 0.02
N ARG A 117 -0.77 -10.19 -0.90
CA ARG A 117 -1.75 -9.87 -1.97
C ARG A 117 -1.24 -9.98 -3.40
N VAL A 118 0.07 -9.95 -3.63
CA VAL A 118 0.67 -9.87 -4.98
C VAL A 118 1.50 -11.10 -5.31
N LYS A 119 2.29 -11.60 -4.36
CA LYS A 119 3.22 -12.73 -4.55
C LYS A 119 2.52 -13.99 -5.08
N ASN A 120 1.31 -14.26 -4.61
CA ASN A 120 0.56 -15.49 -4.94
C ASN A 120 -0.22 -15.43 -6.26
N ASP A 121 -0.14 -14.33 -7.01
CA ASP A 121 -0.81 -14.17 -8.29
C ASP A 121 0.14 -14.58 -9.44
N THR A 122 -0.14 -15.72 -10.06
CA THR A 122 0.70 -16.32 -11.11
C THR A 122 0.77 -15.47 -12.39
N ARG A 123 -0.13 -14.50 -12.57
CA ARG A 123 -0.07 -13.57 -13.71
C ARG A 123 1.12 -12.63 -13.64
N PHE A 124 1.64 -12.41 -12.44
CA PHE A 124 2.71 -11.46 -12.16
C PHE A 124 4.03 -12.13 -11.82
N LYS A 125 4.30 -13.38 -12.27
CA LYS A 125 5.55 -14.11 -11.96
C LYS A 125 6.82 -13.29 -12.21
N ARG A 126 6.98 -12.74 -13.42
CA ARG A 126 8.16 -11.89 -13.79
C ARG A 126 8.26 -10.64 -12.92
N LEU A 127 7.13 -10.00 -12.65
CA LEU A 127 7.05 -8.81 -11.80
C LEU A 127 7.39 -9.14 -10.34
N ASN A 128 6.89 -10.27 -9.81
CA ASN A 128 7.18 -10.74 -8.46
C ASN A 128 8.65 -11.08 -8.29
N TYR A 129 9.27 -11.72 -9.29
CA TYR A 129 10.70 -11.95 -9.32
C TYR A 129 11.49 -10.62 -9.31
N PHE A 130 11.12 -9.67 -10.18
CA PHE A 130 11.73 -8.34 -10.23
C PHE A 130 11.63 -7.61 -8.87
N LEU A 131 10.43 -7.58 -8.27
CA LEU A 131 10.19 -6.96 -6.97
C LEU A 131 11.01 -7.65 -5.87
N ALA A 132 11.06 -8.98 -5.84
CA ALA A 132 11.83 -9.74 -4.87
C ALA A 132 13.33 -9.42 -4.94
N ARG A 133 13.91 -9.42 -6.14
CA ARG A 133 15.35 -9.26 -6.33
C ARG A 133 15.81 -7.81 -6.25
N ILE A 134 15.12 -6.91 -6.94
CA ILE A 134 15.54 -5.49 -7.04
C ILE A 134 15.05 -4.67 -5.85
N ILE A 135 13.78 -4.80 -5.48
CA ILE A 135 13.18 -3.96 -4.43
C ILE A 135 13.45 -4.53 -3.04
N PHE A 136 13.23 -5.83 -2.85
CA PHE A 136 13.37 -6.48 -1.54
C PHE A 136 14.76 -7.07 -1.28
N ARG A 137 15.66 -7.07 -2.28
CA ARG A 137 17.02 -7.63 -2.21
C ARG A 137 17.03 -9.05 -1.64
N MET A 138 16.08 -9.86 -2.07
CA MET A 138 15.98 -11.27 -1.69
C MET A 138 16.79 -12.11 -2.68
N ASP A 139 17.46 -13.12 -2.15
CA ASP A 139 18.08 -14.17 -2.97
C ASP A 139 17.01 -15.20 -3.30
N VAL A 140 16.43 -15.05 -4.50
CA VAL A 140 15.38 -15.91 -5.04
C VAL A 140 15.63 -16.11 -6.52
N GLU A 141 15.25 -17.28 -7.01
CA GLU A 141 15.32 -17.67 -8.40
C GLU A 141 13.94 -17.61 -9.05
N ALA A 142 13.89 -17.51 -10.38
CA ALA A 142 12.61 -17.42 -11.09
C ALA A 142 11.72 -18.66 -10.83
N ALA A 143 12.35 -19.83 -10.65
CA ALA A 143 11.69 -21.09 -10.34
C ALA A 143 10.92 -21.08 -9.01
N ASP A 144 11.31 -20.23 -8.04
CA ASP A 144 10.61 -20.11 -6.74
C ASP A 144 9.18 -19.58 -6.88
N PHE A 145 8.83 -19.04 -8.05
CA PHE A 145 7.50 -18.52 -8.37
C PHE A 145 6.68 -19.45 -9.27
N ASP A 146 7.21 -20.62 -9.65
CA ASP A 146 6.53 -21.52 -10.57
C ASP A 146 5.47 -22.40 -9.92
N ASP A 147 5.73 -22.86 -8.69
CA ASP A 147 4.84 -23.73 -7.91
C ASP A 147 3.90 -22.99 -6.94
N VAL A 148 3.78 -21.67 -7.09
CA VAL A 148 2.97 -20.87 -6.16
C VAL A 148 1.48 -21.17 -6.38
N LYS A 149 0.88 -21.87 -5.41
CA LYS A 149 -0.55 -22.25 -5.42
C LYS A 149 -1.42 -21.00 -5.64
N ASN A 150 -2.12 -20.97 -6.77
CA ASN A 150 -2.96 -19.83 -7.13
C ASN A 150 -4.27 -19.85 -6.31
N ILE A 151 -4.27 -19.12 -5.20
CA ILE A 151 -5.40 -19.00 -4.27
C ILE A 151 -6.68 -18.52 -4.97
N ARG A 152 -6.55 -17.65 -5.98
CA ARG A 152 -7.71 -17.15 -6.74
C ARG A 152 -8.31 -18.23 -7.63
N ALA A 153 -7.48 -18.98 -8.36
CA ALA A 153 -7.94 -20.08 -9.20
C ALA A 153 -8.66 -21.14 -8.36
N GLU A 154 -8.12 -21.45 -7.17
CA GLU A 154 -8.75 -22.37 -6.22
C GLU A 154 -10.11 -21.85 -5.72
N LYS A 155 -10.21 -20.57 -5.35
CA LYS A 155 -11.48 -19.94 -4.96
C LYS A 155 -12.51 -19.94 -6.09
N LEU A 156 -12.11 -19.64 -7.33
CA LEU A 156 -13.00 -19.68 -8.48
C LEU A 156 -13.47 -21.11 -8.76
N ARG A 157 -12.59 -22.12 -8.62
CA ARG A 157 -12.95 -23.53 -8.76
C ARG A 157 -13.98 -23.96 -7.71
N LEU A 158 -13.81 -23.54 -6.46
CA LEU A 158 -14.77 -23.81 -5.38
C LEU A 158 -16.15 -23.19 -5.66
N LEU A 159 -16.17 -21.95 -6.14
CA LEU A 159 -17.43 -21.26 -6.50
C LEU A 159 -18.11 -21.90 -7.72
N ALA A 160 -17.34 -22.30 -8.73
CA ALA A 160 -17.88 -22.97 -9.92
C ALA A 160 -18.46 -24.36 -9.59
N GLY A 161 -17.90 -25.07 -8.62
CA GLY A 161 -18.39 -26.38 -8.18
C GLY A 161 -19.68 -26.35 -7.34
N GLN A 162 -20.07 -25.20 -6.79
CA GLN A 162 -21.32 -25.05 -6.01
C GLN A 162 -22.56 -24.77 -6.90
N CYS A 163 -22.37 -24.34 -8.15
CA CYS A 163 -23.49 -24.05 -9.06
C CYS A 163 -24.21 -25.28 -9.62
N THR A 164 -23.67 -26.50 -9.47
CA THR A 164 -24.28 -27.72 -10.03
C THR A 164 -25.27 -28.42 -9.08
N ALA A 165 -25.47 -27.91 -7.86
CA ALA A 165 -26.34 -28.53 -6.85
C ALA A 165 -27.79 -27.99 -6.82
N GLY A 166 -28.18 -27.08 -7.72
CA GLY A 166 -29.46 -26.35 -7.64
C GLY A 166 -30.39 -26.46 -8.86
N PHE A 167 -30.10 -27.31 -9.84
CA PHE A 167 -31.01 -27.59 -10.96
C PHE A 167 -31.39 -29.08 -10.94
N LYS A 168 -32.41 -29.41 -10.17
CA LYS A 168 -33.25 -30.60 -10.35
C LYS A 168 -34.70 -30.20 -10.16
#